data_AF-A0AAN6I5N6-F1
#
_entry.id   AF-A0AAN6I5N6-F1
#
_cell.length_a   1.000
_cell.length_b   1.000
_cell.length_c   1.000
_cell.angle_alpha   90.00
_cell.angle_beta   90.00
_cell.angle_gamma   90.00
#
_symmetry.space_group_name_H-M   'P 1'
#
loop_
_entity.id
_entity.type
_entity.pdbx_description
1 polymer ?
#
loop_
_entity_poly.entity_id
_entity_poly.type
_entity_poly.pdbx_seq_one_letter_code
_entity_poly.pdbx_strand_id
1 'polypeptide(L)'
;MSPSATDKKQSASARVLGSASAGICEIAVFHPVDTISKRLMSNQTRVNSLEIFNKVIFRENATKPIGQRLLSLFPGLGYAACYKILQRVYKYGGQPFANEFLTTNFKKTYEDAFGAKTGKALLSATAGSLIGIGEIILLPLDVLKIKRQTNPEAFKGRGFFKILQDEGLGLYKGWGWTAARNAPGSFALFGGSAFAKEYIFHLKDYSSATWGQNFVASIFGASASLIVSAPLDVIKTRIQNKNFESNESGFTILKNMAKNEGVTAFFKGLTPKLLTTGPKLVFSFALAQTLIPAFDKLLN
;
A
#
# COMPACT_ATOMS: atom_id res chain seq x y z
N MET A 1 10.33 -14.51 -8.85
CA MET A 1 11.66 -14.03 -8.43
C MET A 1 12.60 -15.21 -8.52
N SER A 2 13.55 -15.19 -9.44
CA SER A 2 14.59 -16.22 -9.55
C SER A 2 15.92 -15.57 -9.13
N PRO A 3 16.67 -16.15 -8.17
CA PRO A 3 17.94 -15.59 -7.72
C PRO A 3 19.02 -15.73 -8.78
N SER A 4 19.99 -14.80 -8.77
CA SER A 4 21.18 -14.82 -9.62
C SER A 4 22.10 -15.98 -9.25
N ALA A 5 22.78 -16.58 -10.23
CA ALA A 5 23.60 -17.79 -10.12
C ALA A 5 24.85 -17.67 -9.21
N THR A 6 25.08 -16.53 -8.55
CA THR A 6 26.19 -16.30 -7.62
C THR A 6 25.76 -16.06 -6.16
N ASP A 7 24.46 -16.15 -5.85
CA ASP A 7 24.00 -16.05 -4.46
C ASP A 7 24.32 -17.34 -3.69
N LYS A 8 25.37 -17.33 -2.86
CA LYS A 8 25.46 -18.26 -1.72
C LYS A 8 24.08 -18.28 -1.05
N LYS A 9 23.52 -19.47 -0.78
CA LYS A 9 22.22 -19.61 -0.09
C LYS A 9 22.34 -19.01 1.31
N GLN A 10 22.11 -17.70 1.42
CA GLN A 10 22.03 -16.98 2.68
C GLN A 10 20.97 -17.64 3.56
N SER A 11 21.24 -17.66 4.86
CA SER A 11 20.33 -18.21 5.86
C SER A 11 18.94 -17.58 5.79
N ALA A 12 17.92 -18.36 6.14
CA ALA A 12 16.55 -17.87 6.18
C ALA A 12 16.39 -16.68 7.15
N SER A 13 17.08 -16.73 8.28
CA SER A 13 17.14 -15.66 9.28
C SER A 13 17.74 -14.37 8.70
N ALA A 14 18.86 -14.44 7.98
CA ALA A 14 19.47 -13.27 7.33
C ALA A 14 18.55 -12.64 6.29
N ARG A 15 17.86 -13.46 5.48
CA ARG A 15 16.87 -12.97 4.50
C ARG A 15 15.71 -12.24 5.15
N VAL A 16 15.19 -12.80 6.24
CA VAL A 16 14.09 -12.18 7.01
C VAL A 16 14.54 -10.87 7.63
N LEU A 17 15.65 -10.86 8.36
CA LEU A 17 16.16 -9.67 9.05
C LEU A 17 16.58 -8.57 8.07
N GLY A 18 17.32 -8.92 7.01
CA GLY A 18 17.73 -7.96 5.99
C GLY A 18 16.54 -7.34 5.25
N SER A 19 15.56 -8.15 4.86
CA SER A 19 14.35 -7.66 4.17
C SER A 19 13.44 -6.85 5.09
N ALA A 20 13.36 -7.20 6.37
CA ALA A 20 12.58 -6.45 7.37
C ALA A 20 13.21 -5.08 7.63
N SER A 21 14.52 -5.03 7.89
CA SER A 21 15.28 -3.79 8.08
C SER A 21 15.20 -2.88 6.86
N ALA A 22 15.41 -3.42 5.64
CA ALA A 22 15.22 -2.66 4.41
C ALA A 22 13.80 -2.09 4.30
N GLY A 23 12.78 -2.87 4.67
CA GLY A 23 11.39 -2.44 4.69
C GLY A 23 11.09 -1.32 5.69
N ILE A 24 11.70 -1.35 6.87
CA ILE A 24 11.56 -0.31 7.91
C ILE A 24 12.27 0.97 7.46
N CYS A 25 13.49 0.87 6.94
CA CYS A 25 14.23 2.01 6.40
C CYS A 25 13.48 2.68 5.23
N GLU A 26 12.89 1.89 4.33
CA GLU A 26 12.05 2.41 3.24
C GLU A 26 10.87 3.22 3.79
N ILE A 27 10.19 2.72 4.84
CA ILE A 27 9.11 3.48 5.48
C ILE A 27 9.67 4.77 6.06
N ALA A 28 10.77 4.71 6.83
CA ALA A 28 11.35 5.90 7.44
C ALA A 28 11.69 6.98 6.41
N VAL A 29 12.30 6.61 5.28
CA VAL A 29 12.68 7.58 4.23
C VAL A 29 11.46 8.14 3.49
N PHE A 30 10.49 7.30 3.15
CA PHE A 30 9.40 7.69 2.27
C PHE A 30 8.07 8.00 2.97
N HIS A 31 8.00 7.91 4.29
CA HIS A 31 6.81 8.28 5.07
C HIS A 31 6.33 9.71 4.83
N PRO A 32 7.21 10.73 4.66
CA PRO A 32 6.76 12.08 4.33
C PRO A 32 5.87 12.15 3.10
N VAL A 33 6.17 11.33 2.09
CA VAL A 33 5.41 11.25 0.84
C VAL A 33 4.03 10.65 1.07
N ASP A 34 3.94 9.60 1.90
CA ASP A 34 2.65 9.03 2.28
C ASP A 34 1.80 10.05 3.04
N THR A 35 2.39 10.78 3.98
CA THR A 35 1.71 11.87 4.71
C THR A 35 1.22 12.97 3.75
N ILE A 36 2.05 13.40 2.79
CA ILE A 36 1.66 14.38 1.76
C ILE A 36 0.47 13.86 0.95
N SER A 37 0.56 12.62 0.43
CA SER A 37 -0.53 11.99 -0.33
C SER A 37 -1.82 11.95 0.48
N LYS A 38 -1.78 11.51 1.75
CA LYS A 38 -2.96 11.40 2.60
C LYS A 38 -3.58 12.75 2.94
N ARG A 39 -2.76 13.77 3.19
CA ARG A 39 -3.24 15.14 3.41
C ARG A 39 -3.94 15.69 2.15
N LEU A 40 -3.36 15.47 0.96
CA LEU A 40 -3.99 15.83 -0.32
C LEU A 40 -5.31 15.09 -0.55
N MET A 41 -5.38 13.78 -0.27
CA MET A 41 -6.61 12.97 -0.40
C MET A 41 -7.74 13.46 0.51
N SER A 42 -7.39 13.84 1.75
CA SER A 42 -8.35 14.37 2.73
C SER A 42 -8.80 15.80 2.44
N ASN A 43 -8.05 16.54 1.62
CA ASN A 43 -8.33 17.95 1.34
C ASN A 43 -9.50 18.09 0.36
N GLN A 44 -10.45 18.95 0.70
CA GLN A 44 -11.63 19.25 -0.12
C GLN A 44 -11.44 20.49 -0.99
N THR A 45 -10.53 21.39 -0.62
CA THR A 45 -10.27 22.62 -1.39
C THR A 45 -9.53 22.31 -2.69
N ARG A 46 -9.68 23.20 -3.69
CA ARG A 46 -8.90 23.15 -4.93
C ARG A 46 -7.51 23.71 -4.65
N VAL A 47 -6.48 22.95 -5.00
CA VAL A 47 -5.08 23.39 -4.89
C VAL A 47 -4.68 24.05 -6.21
N ASN A 48 -4.68 25.37 -6.26
CA ASN A 48 -4.34 26.17 -7.43
C ASN A 48 -3.11 27.08 -7.22
N SER A 49 -2.53 27.07 -6.02
CA SER A 49 -1.32 27.84 -5.70
C SER A 49 -0.38 27.03 -4.80
N LEU A 50 0.91 27.40 -4.83
CA LEU A 50 1.92 26.83 -3.93
C LEU A 50 1.64 27.14 -2.46
N GLU A 51 1.00 28.26 -2.17
CA GLU A 51 0.60 28.63 -0.81
C GLU A 51 -0.47 27.68 -0.27
N ILE A 52 -1.52 27.41 -1.06
CA ILE A 52 -2.57 26.46 -0.69
C ILE A 52 -1.97 25.05 -0.59
N PHE A 53 -1.08 24.68 -1.52
CA PHE A 53 -0.38 23.40 -1.44
C PHE A 53 0.39 23.27 -0.12
N ASN A 54 1.22 24.27 0.24
CA ASN A 54 1.97 24.30 1.49
C ASN A 54 1.05 24.24 2.73
N LYS A 55 -0.06 24.99 2.73
CA LYS A 55 -1.08 24.94 3.79
C LYS A 55 -1.70 23.54 3.91
N VAL A 56 -1.99 22.85 2.81
CA VAL A 56 -2.54 21.49 2.84
C VAL A 56 -1.51 20.48 3.38
N ILE A 57 -0.27 20.54 2.89
CA ILE A 57 0.75 19.53 3.24
C ILE A 57 1.38 19.76 4.62
N PHE A 58 1.53 21.00 5.08
CA PHE A 58 2.18 21.31 6.37
C PHE A 58 1.21 21.80 7.44
N ARG A 59 -0.03 22.15 7.07
CA ARG A 59 -1.10 22.57 8.00
C ARG A 59 -0.67 23.78 8.84
N GLU A 60 -0.90 23.73 10.14
CA GLU A 60 -0.44 24.73 11.12
C GLU A 60 1.08 24.99 11.08
N ASN A 61 1.87 24.06 10.51
CA ASN A 61 3.32 24.22 10.38
C ASN A 61 3.72 24.91 9.07
N ALA A 62 2.79 25.30 8.20
CA ALA A 62 3.10 25.83 6.87
C ALA A 62 3.96 27.10 6.88
N THR A 63 3.85 27.93 7.92
CA THR A 63 4.63 29.16 8.10
C THR A 63 5.89 28.97 8.94
N LYS A 64 6.12 27.77 9.50
CA LYS A 64 7.27 27.48 10.35
C LYS A 64 8.55 27.26 9.53
N PRO A 65 9.75 27.32 10.16
CA PRO A 65 11.01 27.00 9.50
C PRO A 65 11.01 25.59 8.87
N ILE A 66 11.82 25.41 7.82
CA ILE A 66 11.80 24.20 6.98
C ILE A 66 12.01 22.90 7.79
N GLY A 67 12.86 22.91 8.81
CA GLY A 67 13.09 21.74 9.66
C GLY A 67 11.82 21.28 10.38
N GLN A 68 11.07 22.20 10.98
CA GLN A 68 9.81 21.89 11.67
C GLN A 68 8.71 21.46 10.69
N ARG A 69 8.70 22.06 9.49
CA ARG A 69 7.82 21.63 8.39
C ARG A 69 8.09 20.17 8.00
N LEU A 70 9.35 19.80 7.79
CA LEU A 70 9.73 18.43 7.43
C LEU A 70 9.38 17.43 8.54
N LEU A 71 9.66 17.76 9.80
CA LEU A 71 9.29 16.92 10.94
C LEU A 71 7.77 16.71 11.06
N SER A 72 6.97 17.72 10.68
CA SER A 72 5.50 17.61 10.66
C SER A 72 4.95 16.57 9.67
N LEU A 73 5.79 16.02 8.79
CA LEU A 73 5.44 14.98 7.83
C LEU A 73 5.64 13.55 8.37
N PHE A 74 6.16 13.39 9.60
CA PHE A 74 6.37 12.10 10.26
C PHE A 74 5.27 11.58 11.22
N PRO A 75 4.08 12.20 11.39
CA PRO A 75 3.13 11.66 12.34
C PRO A 75 2.61 10.31 11.87
N GLY A 76 2.42 9.39 12.82
CA GLY A 76 1.93 8.05 12.55
C GLY A 76 2.96 7.08 11.97
N LEU A 77 4.25 7.44 11.91
CA LEU A 77 5.31 6.56 11.43
C LEU A 77 5.31 5.20 12.15
N GLY A 78 5.14 5.17 13.48
CA GLY A 78 5.06 3.94 14.25
C GLY A 78 3.88 3.05 13.85
N TYR A 79 2.69 3.64 13.66
CA TYR A 79 1.53 2.91 13.15
C TYR A 79 1.75 2.41 11.71
N ALA A 80 2.41 3.21 10.86
CA ALA A 80 2.75 2.82 9.50
C ALA A 80 3.71 1.63 9.46
N ALA A 81 4.75 1.65 10.30
CA ALA A 81 5.70 0.55 10.44
C ALA A 81 5.01 -0.72 10.94
N CYS A 82 4.26 -0.63 12.04
CA CYS A 82 3.54 -1.77 12.61
C CYS A 82 2.55 -2.37 11.61
N TYR A 83 1.72 -1.53 10.98
CA TYR A 83 0.77 -1.95 9.96
C TYR A 83 1.47 -2.65 8.78
N LYS A 84 2.57 -2.10 8.23
CA LYS A 84 3.27 -2.71 7.09
C LYS A 84 3.89 -4.06 7.46
N ILE A 85 4.47 -4.18 8.66
CA ILE A 85 5.04 -5.44 9.15
C ILE A 85 3.94 -6.49 9.28
N LEU A 86 2.85 -6.18 9.99
CA LEU A 86 1.74 -7.11 10.18
C LEU A 86 1.06 -7.46 8.85
N GLN A 87 0.93 -6.49 7.93
CA GLN A 87 0.40 -6.73 6.59
C GLN A 87 1.28 -7.70 5.81
N ARG A 88 2.61 -7.58 5.88
CA ARG A 88 3.53 -8.53 5.24
C ARG A 88 3.44 -9.91 5.86
N VAL A 89 3.44 -10.01 7.20
CA VAL A 89 3.29 -11.29 7.90
C VAL A 89 1.98 -11.96 7.52
N TYR A 90 0.87 -11.21 7.53
CA TYR A 90 -0.44 -11.72 7.16
C TYR A 90 -0.51 -12.17 5.70
N LYS A 91 -0.02 -11.35 4.75
CA LYS A 91 -0.07 -11.67 3.33
C LYS A 91 0.83 -12.84 2.96
N TYR A 92 2.11 -12.79 3.35
CA TYR A 92 3.06 -13.85 3.00
C TYR A 92 2.86 -15.13 3.81
N GLY A 93 2.42 -15.00 5.06
CA GLY A 93 2.05 -16.15 5.88
C GLY A 93 0.75 -16.80 5.43
N GLY A 94 -0.29 -16.01 5.13
CA GLY A 94 -1.63 -16.51 4.81
C GLY A 94 -1.82 -16.95 3.35
N GLN A 95 -1.14 -16.32 2.39
CA GLN A 95 -1.35 -16.62 0.97
C GLN A 95 -1.02 -18.06 0.56
N PRO A 96 0.04 -18.71 1.08
CA PRO A 96 0.26 -20.13 0.85
C PRO A 96 -0.91 -20.99 1.32
N PHE A 97 -1.42 -20.79 2.54
CA PHE A 97 -2.58 -21.53 3.05
C PHE A 97 -3.84 -21.33 2.20
N ALA A 98 -4.13 -20.09 1.79
CA ALA A 98 -5.28 -19.82 0.92
C ALA A 98 -5.14 -20.50 -0.46
N ASN A 99 -3.94 -20.49 -1.04
CA ASN A 99 -3.68 -21.18 -2.30
C ASN A 99 -3.80 -22.69 -2.16
N GLU A 100 -3.24 -23.26 -1.09
CA GLU A 100 -3.31 -24.68 -0.80
C GLU A 100 -4.75 -25.13 -0.60
N PHE A 101 -5.50 -24.44 0.27
CA PHE A 101 -6.92 -24.71 0.49
C PHE A 101 -7.71 -24.68 -0.82
N LEU A 102 -7.55 -23.64 -1.64
CA LEU A 102 -8.26 -23.54 -2.91
C LEU A 102 -7.82 -24.61 -3.91
N THR A 103 -6.53 -24.93 -3.96
CA THR A 103 -5.99 -25.97 -4.84
C THR A 103 -6.53 -27.35 -4.46
N THR A 104 -6.56 -27.68 -3.17
CA THR A 104 -7.05 -28.96 -2.68
C THR A 104 -8.54 -29.14 -2.93
N ASN A 105 -9.34 -28.08 -2.75
CA ASN A 105 -10.80 -28.20 -2.77
C ASN A 105 -11.46 -27.80 -4.10
N PHE A 106 -10.85 -26.89 -4.87
CA PHE A 106 -11.50 -26.25 -6.02
C PHE A 106 -10.68 -26.28 -7.31
N LYS A 107 -9.47 -26.84 -7.33
CA LYS A 107 -8.64 -26.89 -8.55
C LYS A 107 -9.40 -27.45 -9.74
N LYS A 108 -10.02 -28.62 -9.58
CA LYS A 108 -10.77 -29.27 -10.66
C LYS A 108 -11.89 -28.38 -11.20
N THR A 109 -12.66 -27.73 -10.33
CA THR A 109 -13.72 -26.79 -10.72
C THR A 109 -13.20 -25.64 -11.59
N TYR A 110 -12.05 -25.05 -11.23
CA TYR A 110 -11.45 -23.97 -12.01
C TYR A 110 -10.86 -24.47 -13.33
N GLU A 111 -10.23 -25.65 -13.34
CA GLU A 111 -9.66 -26.24 -14.56
C GLU A 111 -10.75 -26.69 -15.54
N ASP A 112 -11.85 -27.26 -15.05
CA ASP A 112 -12.99 -27.69 -15.88
C ASP A 112 -13.71 -26.47 -16.48
N ALA A 113 -13.83 -25.37 -15.73
CA ALA A 113 -14.54 -24.16 -16.19
C ALA A 113 -13.70 -23.26 -17.13
N PHE A 114 -12.39 -23.15 -16.91
CA PHE A 114 -11.54 -22.16 -17.60
C PHE A 114 -10.34 -22.76 -18.33
N GLY A 115 -10.15 -24.08 -18.26
CA GLY A 115 -8.97 -24.78 -18.76
C GLY A 115 -7.79 -24.74 -17.77
N ALA A 116 -6.85 -25.67 -17.90
CA ALA A 116 -5.78 -25.88 -16.91
C ALA A 116 -4.94 -24.62 -16.61
N LYS A 117 -4.51 -23.90 -17.66
CA LYS A 117 -3.64 -22.71 -17.52
C LYS A 117 -4.39 -21.53 -16.90
N THR A 118 -5.56 -21.18 -17.43
CA THR A 118 -6.35 -20.04 -16.97
C THR A 118 -6.99 -20.32 -15.61
N GLY A 119 -7.47 -21.55 -15.40
CA GLY A 119 -8.02 -22.01 -14.13
C GLY A 119 -7.01 -21.87 -12.98
N LYS A 120 -5.76 -22.33 -13.17
CA LYS A 120 -4.68 -22.15 -12.18
C LYS A 120 -4.39 -20.68 -11.87
N ALA A 121 -4.39 -19.82 -12.90
CA ALA A 121 -4.17 -18.38 -12.72
C ALA A 121 -5.32 -17.72 -11.94
N LEU A 122 -6.58 -18.03 -12.29
CA LEU A 122 -7.78 -17.51 -11.61
C LEU A 122 -7.90 -18.01 -10.17
N LEU A 123 -7.53 -19.26 -9.90
CA LEU A 123 -7.47 -19.81 -8.55
C LEU A 123 -6.46 -19.05 -7.70
N SER A 124 -5.27 -18.81 -8.24
CA SER A 124 -4.22 -18.01 -7.57
C SER A 124 -4.65 -16.56 -7.33
N ALA A 125 -5.35 -15.96 -8.29
CA ALA A 125 -5.93 -14.62 -8.16
C ALA A 125 -7.04 -14.57 -7.10
N THR A 126 -7.85 -15.63 -7.00
CA THR A 126 -8.88 -15.78 -5.96
C THR A 126 -8.24 -15.86 -4.57
N ALA A 127 -7.19 -16.69 -4.42
CA ALA A 127 -6.42 -16.78 -3.17
C ALA A 127 -5.87 -15.41 -2.76
N GLY A 128 -5.23 -14.71 -3.71
CA GLY A 128 -4.70 -13.36 -3.49
C GLY A 128 -5.79 -12.35 -3.11
N SER A 129 -6.98 -12.46 -3.71
CA SER A 129 -8.12 -11.58 -3.41
C SER A 129 -8.71 -11.85 -2.02
N LEU A 130 -8.83 -13.13 -1.60
CA LEU A 130 -9.29 -13.49 -0.25
C LEU A 130 -8.34 -12.95 0.83
N ILE A 131 -7.03 -13.13 0.63
CA ILE A 131 -6.02 -12.56 1.51
C ILE A 131 -6.04 -11.03 1.46
N GLY A 132 -6.28 -10.44 0.29
CA GLY A 132 -6.50 -9.00 0.17
C GLY A 132 -7.70 -8.54 1.02
N ILE A 133 -8.85 -9.20 0.92
CA ILE A 133 -10.05 -8.86 1.69
C ILE A 133 -9.80 -9.01 3.20
N GLY A 134 -9.14 -10.09 3.62
CA GLY A 134 -8.84 -10.34 5.03
C GLY A 134 -7.89 -9.33 5.68
N GLU A 135 -7.26 -8.44 4.90
CA GLU A 135 -6.53 -7.28 5.40
C GLU A 135 -7.40 -6.34 6.26
N ILE A 136 -8.74 -6.48 6.20
CA ILE A 136 -9.68 -5.82 7.13
C ILE A 136 -9.28 -6.05 8.59
N ILE A 137 -8.67 -7.18 8.95
CA ILE A 137 -8.21 -7.46 10.32
C ILE A 137 -7.20 -6.40 10.80
N LEU A 138 -6.43 -5.81 9.88
CA LEU A 138 -5.40 -4.80 10.17
C LEU A 138 -5.94 -3.36 10.07
N LEU A 139 -7.23 -3.20 9.77
CA LEU A 139 -7.85 -1.89 9.57
C LEU A 139 -7.73 -0.95 10.78
N PRO A 140 -7.78 -1.42 12.04
CA PRO A 140 -7.56 -0.54 13.18
C PRO A 140 -6.23 0.23 13.11
N LEU A 141 -5.13 -0.44 12.75
CA LEU A 141 -3.83 0.22 12.60
C LEU A 141 -3.79 1.17 11.39
N ASP A 142 -4.45 0.81 10.30
CA ASP A 142 -4.54 1.67 9.12
C ASP A 142 -5.33 2.96 9.40
N VAL A 143 -6.45 2.86 10.13
CA VAL A 143 -7.25 4.01 10.58
C VAL A 143 -6.43 4.90 11.51
N LEU A 144 -5.72 4.31 12.48
CA LEU A 144 -4.89 5.08 13.40
C LEU A 144 -3.73 5.80 12.68
N LYS A 145 -3.07 5.11 11.74
CA LYS A 145 -2.05 5.70 10.87
C LYS A 145 -2.60 6.89 10.09
N ILE A 146 -3.71 6.70 9.38
CA ILE A 146 -4.29 7.74 8.52
C ILE A 146 -4.75 8.93 9.37
N LYS A 147 -5.44 8.68 10.48
CA LYS A 147 -5.84 9.77 11.39
C LYS A 147 -4.63 10.50 11.98
N ARG A 148 -3.51 9.84 12.31
CA ARG A 148 -2.30 10.57 12.72
C ARG A 148 -1.75 11.46 11.60
N GLN A 149 -1.85 11.05 10.34
CA GLN A 149 -1.39 11.85 9.20
C GLN A 149 -2.35 13.00 8.86
N THR A 150 -3.67 12.79 9.05
CA THR A 150 -4.72 13.68 8.52
C THR A 150 -5.62 14.34 9.57
N ASN A 151 -5.65 13.89 10.82
CA ASN A 151 -6.39 14.51 11.93
C ASN A 151 -5.72 14.20 13.29
N PRO A 152 -4.55 14.81 13.59
CA PRO A 152 -3.82 14.55 14.83
C PRO A 152 -4.61 14.88 16.11
N GLU A 153 -5.51 15.87 16.05
CA GLU A 153 -6.34 16.29 17.18
C GLU A 153 -7.26 15.17 17.69
N ALA A 154 -7.63 14.21 16.83
CA ALA A 154 -8.41 13.04 17.23
C ALA A 154 -7.74 12.17 18.31
N PHE A 155 -6.44 12.35 18.55
CA PHE A 155 -5.67 11.62 19.55
C PHE A 155 -5.34 12.46 20.80
N LYS A 156 -5.74 13.73 20.85
CA LYS A 156 -5.34 14.64 21.92
C LYS A 156 -5.89 14.14 23.26
N GLY A 157 -5.01 13.96 24.24
CA GLY A 157 -5.36 13.45 25.56
C GLY A 157 -5.74 11.96 25.60
N ARG A 158 -5.55 11.20 24.51
CA ARG A 158 -5.89 9.77 24.45
C ARG A 158 -4.69 8.91 24.03
N GLY A 159 -4.31 7.99 24.91
CA GLY A 159 -3.30 6.95 24.61
C GLY A 159 -3.85 5.87 23.69
N PHE A 160 -2.96 5.01 23.18
CA PHE A 160 -3.33 3.93 22.24
C PHE A 160 -4.44 3.02 22.76
N PHE A 161 -4.28 2.46 23.96
CA PHE A 161 -5.28 1.56 24.56
C PHE A 161 -6.63 2.24 24.81
N LYS A 162 -6.61 3.50 25.24
CA LYS A 162 -7.84 4.28 25.43
C LYS A 162 -8.59 4.47 24.12
N ILE A 163 -7.89 4.73 23.01
CA ILE A 163 -8.53 4.84 21.69
C ILE A 163 -9.11 3.50 21.24
N LEU A 164 -8.41 2.38 21.49
CA LEU A 164 -8.97 1.06 21.19
C LEU A 164 -10.26 0.79 21.96
N GLN A 165 -10.30 1.18 23.24
CA GLN A 165 -11.45 1.01 24.11
C GLN A 165 -12.60 1.95 23.75
N ASP A 166 -12.32 3.24 23.56
CA ASP A 166 -13.33 4.26 23.25
C ASP A 166 -13.98 4.00 21.88
N GLU A 167 -13.19 3.65 20.88
CA GLU A 167 -13.66 3.59 19.49
C GLU A 167 -14.14 2.21 19.06
N GLY A 168 -13.61 1.14 19.65
CA GLY A 168 -14.01 -0.25 19.38
C GLY A 168 -14.15 -0.56 17.88
N LEU A 169 -15.35 -0.94 17.46
CA LEU A 169 -15.67 -1.27 16.06
C LEU A 169 -15.61 -0.07 15.10
N GLY A 170 -15.62 1.17 15.60
CA GLY A 170 -15.40 2.38 14.82
C GLY A 170 -14.05 2.40 14.11
N LEU A 171 -13.07 1.65 14.60
CA LEU A 171 -11.77 1.43 13.97
C LEU A 171 -11.83 0.60 12.68
N TYR A 172 -12.97 -0.03 12.40
CA TYR A 172 -13.21 -0.74 11.14
C TYR A 172 -13.95 0.11 10.09
N LYS A 173 -14.09 1.42 10.31
CA LYS A 173 -14.65 2.33 9.31
C LYS A 173 -13.86 2.28 8.00
N GLY A 174 -14.60 2.10 6.91
CA GLY A 174 -14.02 1.95 5.56
C GLY A 174 -13.60 0.51 5.21
N TRP A 175 -14.03 -0.52 5.95
CA TRP A 175 -13.73 -1.92 5.63
C TRP A 175 -14.19 -2.30 4.22
N GLY A 176 -15.41 -1.94 3.82
CA GLY A 176 -15.94 -2.27 2.50
C GLY A 176 -15.13 -1.64 1.37
N TRP A 177 -14.66 -0.40 1.57
CA TRP A 177 -13.77 0.29 0.62
C TRP A 177 -12.37 -0.31 0.58
N THR A 178 -11.89 -0.84 1.71
CA THR A 178 -10.62 -1.57 1.76
C THR A 178 -10.71 -2.87 0.96
N ALA A 179 -11.79 -3.64 1.14
CA ALA A 179 -12.05 -4.85 0.36
C ALA A 179 -12.20 -4.55 -1.13
N ALA A 180 -13.05 -3.58 -1.48
CA ALA A 180 -13.32 -3.19 -2.87
C ALA A 180 -12.06 -2.73 -3.62
N ARG A 181 -11.10 -2.13 -2.92
CA ARG A 181 -9.85 -1.63 -3.48
C ARG A 181 -8.85 -2.72 -3.85
N ASN A 182 -8.86 -3.86 -3.15
CA ASN A 182 -7.79 -4.84 -3.27
C ASN A 182 -7.85 -5.67 -4.56
N ALA A 183 -9.05 -6.02 -5.04
CA ALA A 183 -9.17 -6.78 -6.30
C ALA A 183 -8.77 -5.95 -7.54
N PRO A 184 -9.35 -4.76 -7.82
CA PRO A 184 -8.98 -3.95 -8.98
C PRO A 184 -7.50 -3.54 -8.97
N GLY A 185 -6.97 -3.19 -7.80
CA GLY A 185 -5.56 -2.85 -7.63
C GLY A 185 -4.62 -4.01 -7.97
N SER A 186 -5.00 -5.25 -7.61
CA SER A 186 -4.20 -6.44 -7.92
C SER A 186 -4.25 -6.79 -9.41
N PHE A 187 -5.43 -6.73 -10.03
CA PHE A 187 -5.56 -6.94 -11.48
C PHE A 187 -4.72 -5.95 -12.27
N ALA A 188 -4.79 -4.67 -11.92
CA ALA A 188 -3.99 -3.63 -12.57
C ALA A 188 -2.48 -3.80 -12.31
N LEU A 189 -2.08 -4.29 -11.13
CA LEU A 189 -0.69 -4.63 -10.82
C LEU A 189 -0.13 -5.68 -11.79
N PHE A 190 -0.83 -6.82 -11.91
CA PHE A 190 -0.39 -7.90 -12.80
C PHE A 190 -0.52 -7.50 -14.28
N GLY A 191 -1.61 -6.84 -14.66
CA GLY A 191 -1.84 -6.36 -16.02
C GLY A 191 -0.78 -5.35 -16.47
N GLY A 192 -0.44 -4.37 -15.63
CA GLY A 192 0.62 -3.41 -15.93
C GLY A 192 2.00 -4.05 -16.02
N SER A 193 2.30 -5.05 -15.17
CA SER A 193 3.55 -5.80 -15.26
C SER A 193 3.60 -6.67 -16.53
N ALA A 194 2.49 -7.31 -16.90
CA ALA A 194 2.38 -8.11 -18.12
C ALA A 194 2.54 -7.23 -19.36
N PHE A 195 1.88 -6.06 -19.36
CA PHE A 195 1.99 -5.07 -20.43
C PHE A 195 3.44 -4.69 -20.73
N ALA A 196 4.22 -4.38 -19.69
CA ALA A 196 5.63 -4.05 -19.87
C ALA A 196 6.43 -5.24 -20.42
N LYS A 197 6.19 -6.46 -19.93
CA LYS A 197 6.91 -7.65 -20.40
C LYS A 197 6.59 -7.97 -21.85
N GLU A 198 5.33 -7.88 -22.25
CA GLU A 198 4.87 -8.30 -23.58
C GLU A 198 5.02 -7.20 -24.64
N TYR A 199 4.60 -5.97 -24.33
CA TYR A 199 4.55 -4.92 -25.34
C TYR A 199 5.76 -3.99 -25.34
N ILE A 200 6.45 -3.83 -24.19
CA ILE A 200 7.66 -3.00 -24.13
C ILE A 200 8.91 -3.83 -24.36
N PHE A 201 8.97 -5.03 -23.76
CA PHE A 201 10.15 -5.90 -23.84
C PHE A 201 9.99 -7.08 -24.81
N HIS A 202 8.81 -7.25 -25.43
CA HIS A 202 8.55 -8.32 -26.41
C HIS A 202 8.89 -9.73 -25.93
N LEU A 203 8.72 -9.98 -24.63
CA LEU A 203 9.01 -11.28 -24.02
C LEU A 203 7.89 -12.28 -24.31
N LYS A 204 8.24 -13.38 -24.98
CA LYS A 204 7.33 -14.53 -25.17
C LYS A 204 7.22 -15.41 -23.92
N ASP A 205 8.32 -15.53 -23.18
CA ASP A 205 8.37 -16.19 -21.87
C ASP A 205 8.73 -15.18 -20.78
N TYR A 206 7.76 -14.85 -19.94
CA TYR A 206 7.92 -13.86 -18.87
C TYR A 206 8.92 -14.28 -17.79
N SER A 207 9.29 -15.56 -17.72
CA SER A 207 10.27 -16.09 -16.78
C SER A 207 11.71 -15.80 -17.19
N SER A 208 11.95 -15.60 -18.50
CA SER A 208 13.25 -15.22 -19.06
C SER A 208 13.59 -13.72 -18.91
N ALA A 209 12.66 -12.93 -18.35
CA ALA A 209 12.86 -11.51 -18.12
C ALA A 209 14.13 -11.26 -17.29
N THR A 210 15.01 -10.37 -17.77
CA THR A 210 16.19 -9.93 -17.03
C THR A 210 15.79 -9.21 -15.75
N TRP A 211 16.76 -9.00 -14.86
CA TRP A 211 16.52 -8.23 -13.64
C TRP A 211 15.98 -6.82 -13.94
N GLY A 212 16.61 -6.09 -14.89
CA GLY A 212 16.19 -4.75 -15.29
C GLY A 212 14.78 -4.73 -15.90
N GLN A 213 14.44 -5.74 -16.71
CA GLN A 213 13.10 -5.88 -17.28
C GLN A 213 12.04 -6.14 -16.19
N ASN A 214 12.33 -7.03 -15.23
CA ASN A 214 11.43 -7.26 -14.09
C ASN A 214 11.28 -6.02 -13.21
N PHE A 215 12.35 -5.25 -13.03
CA PHE A 215 12.32 -4.00 -12.28
C PHE A 215 11.40 -2.96 -12.94
N VAL A 216 11.59 -2.71 -14.25
CA VAL A 216 10.71 -1.80 -15.01
C VAL A 216 9.27 -2.31 -15.03
N ALA A 217 9.06 -3.60 -15.28
CA ALA A 217 7.72 -4.20 -15.24
C ALA A 217 7.04 -4.04 -13.88
N SER A 218 7.80 -4.10 -12.78
CA SER A 218 7.28 -3.84 -11.43
C SER A 218 6.84 -2.39 -11.24
N ILE A 219 7.54 -1.42 -11.83
CA ILE A 219 7.13 0.00 -11.82
C ILE A 219 5.83 0.19 -12.62
N PHE A 220 5.72 -0.41 -13.81
CA PHE A 220 4.49 -0.33 -14.61
C PHE A 220 3.30 -0.95 -13.88
N GLY A 221 3.48 -2.15 -13.32
CA GLY A 221 2.46 -2.79 -12.50
C GLY A 221 2.05 -1.94 -11.30
N ALA A 222 3.01 -1.48 -10.50
CA ALA A 222 2.71 -0.66 -9.33
C ALA A 222 2.01 0.65 -9.70
N SER A 223 2.41 1.28 -10.81
CA SER A 223 1.79 2.52 -11.31
C SER A 223 0.36 2.29 -11.78
N ALA A 224 0.10 1.24 -12.55
CA ALA A 224 -1.24 0.85 -12.98
C ALA A 224 -2.15 0.56 -11.78
N SER A 225 -1.63 -0.19 -10.79
CA SER A 225 -2.33 -0.46 -9.53
C SER A 225 -2.71 0.83 -8.80
N LEU A 226 -1.78 1.79 -8.69
CA LEU A 226 -2.03 3.08 -8.06
C LEU A 226 -3.09 3.90 -8.79
N ILE A 227 -3.07 3.92 -10.12
CA ILE A 227 -4.04 4.67 -10.94
C ILE A 227 -5.45 4.09 -10.77
N VAL A 228 -5.59 2.77 -10.91
CA VAL A 228 -6.89 2.08 -10.82
C VAL A 228 -7.46 2.13 -9.40
N SER A 229 -6.62 2.04 -8.37
CA SER A 229 -7.07 2.11 -6.98
C SER A 229 -7.22 3.52 -6.42
N ALA A 230 -6.75 4.57 -7.14
CA ALA A 230 -6.77 5.95 -6.64
C ALA A 230 -8.16 6.43 -6.18
N PRO A 231 -9.26 6.23 -6.94
CA PRO A 231 -10.58 6.67 -6.50
C PRO A 231 -11.01 6.05 -5.17
N LEU A 232 -10.76 4.75 -5.01
CA LEU A 232 -11.11 4.00 -3.80
C LEU A 232 -10.22 4.41 -2.62
N ASP A 233 -8.94 4.69 -2.87
CA ASP A 233 -7.99 5.20 -1.88
C ASP A 233 -8.42 6.58 -1.34
N VAL A 234 -8.89 7.48 -2.20
CA VAL A 234 -9.36 8.81 -1.79
C VAL A 234 -10.63 8.69 -0.94
N ILE A 235 -11.63 7.92 -1.39
CA ILE A 235 -12.88 7.72 -0.66
C ILE A 235 -12.60 7.10 0.71
N LYS A 236 -11.81 6.03 0.76
CA LYS A 236 -11.36 5.38 2.00
C LYS A 236 -10.69 6.38 2.93
N THR A 237 -9.74 7.17 2.42
CA THR A 237 -9.00 8.14 3.24
C THR A 237 -9.94 9.20 3.83
N ARG A 238 -10.96 9.63 3.11
CA ARG A 238 -11.94 10.61 3.61
C ARG A 238 -12.86 10.03 4.67
N ILE A 239 -13.33 8.80 4.49
CA ILE A 239 -14.12 8.08 5.51
C ILE A 239 -13.30 7.97 6.81
N GLN A 240 -12.04 7.57 6.71
CA GLN A 240 -11.19 7.34 7.88
C GLN A 240 -10.70 8.66 8.53
N ASN A 241 -10.64 9.75 7.76
CA ASN A 241 -10.30 11.07 8.28
C ASN A 241 -11.40 11.66 9.17
N LYS A 242 -12.68 11.40 8.88
CA LYS A 242 -13.84 11.91 9.63
C LYS A 242 -13.77 11.51 11.10
N ASN A 243 -14.33 12.33 11.99
CA ASN A 243 -14.44 12.00 13.40
C ASN A 243 -15.17 10.65 13.59
N PHE A 244 -14.82 9.93 14.64
CA PHE A 244 -15.36 8.58 14.85
C PHE A 244 -16.88 8.58 15.08
N GLU A 245 -17.46 9.68 15.54
CA GLU A 245 -18.90 9.87 15.69
C GLU A 245 -19.63 10.11 14.34
N SER A 246 -18.92 10.42 13.26
CA SER A 246 -19.54 10.72 11.97
C SER A 246 -20.09 9.45 11.31
N ASN A 247 -21.40 9.41 11.05
CA ASN A 247 -22.10 8.30 10.38
C ASN A 247 -22.28 8.53 8.86
N GLU A 248 -21.51 9.44 8.27
CA GLU A 248 -21.60 9.70 6.83
C GLU A 248 -21.15 8.48 6.01
N SER A 249 -22.02 8.00 5.12
CA SER A 249 -21.71 6.85 4.28
C SER A 249 -20.64 7.19 3.22
N GLY A 250 -19.87 6.18 2.81
CA GLY A 250 -18.91 6.34 1.71
C GLY A 250 -19.55 6.76 0.38
N PHE A 251 -20.79 6.33 0.13
CA PHE A 251 -21.55 6.75 -1.05
C PHE A 251 -21.96 8.23 -0.98
N THR A 252 -22.29 8.73 0.21
CA THR A 252 -22.54 10.16 0.43
C THR A 252 -21.27 10.96 0.14
N ILE A 253 -20.11 10.50 0.64
CA ILE A 253 -18.81 11.13 0.36
C ILE A 253 -18.52 11.12 -1.14
N LEU A 254 -18.72 9.99 -1.83
CA LEU A 254 -18.54 9.87 -3.28
C LEU A 254 -19.44 10.86 -4.03
N LYS A 255 -20.74 10.91 -3.70
CA LYS A 255 -21.71 11.83 -4.32
C LYS A 255 -21.31 13.29 -4.10
N ASN A 256 -20.92 13.64 -2.88
CA ASN A 256 -20.47 14.99 -2.53
C ASN A 256 -19.19 15.38 -3.26
N MET A 257 -18.23 14.46 -3.39
CA MET A 257 -17.02 14.67 -4.17
C MET A 257 -17.33 14.94 -5.64
N ALA A 258 -18.13 14.09 -6.27
CA ALA A 258 -18.49 14.23 -7.66
C ALA A 258 -19.22 15.55 -7.92
N LYS A 259 -20.15 15.95 -7.04
CA LYS A 259 -20.94 17.17 -7.17
C LYS A 259 -20.14 18.45 -6.91
N ASN A 260 -19.32 18.47 -5.85
CA ASN A 260 -18.75 19.72 -5.33
C ASN A 260 -17.27 19.93 -5.71
N GLU A 261 -16.52 18.86 -6.01
CA GLU A 261 -15.08 18.95 -6.31
C GLU A 261 -14.72 18.47 -7.72
N GLY A 262 -15.60 17.69 -8.34
CA GLY A 262 -15.41 17.13 -9.68
C GLY A 262 -14.57 15.84 -9.72
N VAL A 263 -14.48 15.24 -10.91
CA VAL A 263 -13.88 13.91 -11.13
C VAL A 263 -12.37 13.85 -10.83
N THR A 264 -11.66 14.96 -10.91
CA THR A 264 -10.22 15.01 -10.60
C THR A 264 -9.93 14.86 -9.11
N ALA A 265 -10.92 15.10 -8.24
CA ALA A 265 -10.78 14.93 -6.79
C ALA A 265 -10.47 13.48 -6.39
N PHE A 266 -10.92 12.50 -7.17
CA PHE A 266 -10.67 11.07 -6.96
C PHE A 266 -9.22 10.64 -7.21
N PHE A 267 -8.39 11.53 -7.76
CA PHE A 267 -6.96 11.27 -8.02
C PHE A 267 -6.04 12.13 -7.14
N LYS A 268 -6.59 12.87 -6.16
CA LYS A 268 -5.79 13.65 -5.21
C LYS A 268 -4.76 12.77 -4.51
N GLY A 269 -3.51 13.24 -4.47
CA GLY A 269 -2.39 12.53 -3.84
C GLY A 269 -1.81 11.37 -4.66
N LEU A 270 -2.28 11.12 -5.89
CA LEU A 270 -1.71 10.12 -6.80
C LEU A 270 -0.29 10.51 -7.28
N THR A 271 -0.09 11.77 -7.68
CA THR A 271 1.20 12.27 -8.19
C THR A 271 2.38 11.96 -7.26
N PRO A 272 2.38 12.34 -5.96
CA PRO A 272 3.48 11.98 -5.05
C PRO A 272 3.68 10.46 -4.90
N LYS A 273 2.62 9.65 -5.00
CA LYS A 273 2.77 8.19 -4.99
C LYS A 273 3.50 7.70 -6.24
N LEU A 274 3.07 8.13 -7.43
CA LEU A 274 3.69 7.74 -8.70
C LEU A 274 5.16 8.15 -8.80
N LEU A 275 5.48 9.39 -8.42
CA LEU A 275 6.85 9.92 -8.44
C LEU A 275 7.81 9.11 -7.57
N THR A 276 7.30 8.47 -6.51
CA THR A 276 8.13 7.71 -5.58
C THR A 276 8.11 6.21 -5.79
N THR A 277 7.27 5.67 -6.68
CA THR A 277 7.20 4.24 -6.95
C THR A 277 8.56 3.66 -7.35
N GLY A 278 9.21 4.23 -8.37
CA GLY A 278 10.54 3.82 -8.82
C GLY A 278 11.60 3.99 -7.72
N PRO A 279 11.79 5.21 -7.18
CA PRO A 279 12.77 5.46 -6.12
C PRO A 279 12.62 4.56 -4.89
N LYS A 280 11.38 4.28 -4.45
CA LYS A 280 11.10 3.35 -3.35
C LYS A 280 11.61 1.95 -3.67
N LEU A 281 11.30 1.44 -4.86
CA LEU A 281 11.72 0.10 -5.27
C LEU A 281 13.24 -0.01 -5.36
N VAL A 282 13.93 0.99 -5.91
CA VAL A 282 15.41 1.02 -5.93
C VAL A 282 15.97 1.02 -4.52
N PHE A 283 15.46 1.89 -3.65
CA PHE A 283 15.95 2.03 -2.29
C PHE A 283 15.80 0.74 -1.48
N SER A 284 14.62 0.13 -1.49
CA SER A 284 14.36 -1.12 -0.78
C SER A 284 15.22 -2.26 -1.29
N PHE A 285 15.44 -2.30 -2.60
CA PHE A 285 16.29 -3.31 -3.22
C PHE A 285 17.76 -3.13 -2.84
N ALA A 286 18.31 -1.92 -2.97
CA ALA A 286 19.69 -1.64 -2.62
C ALA A 286 19.99 -1.97 -1.15
N LEU A 287 19.05 -1.65 -0.25
CA LEU A 287 19.16 -2.02 1.15
C LEU A 287 19.07 -3.53 1.35
N ALA A 288 18.13 -4.24 0.70
CA ALA A 288 18.05 -5.68 0.83
C ALA A 288 19.34 -6.38 0.34
N GLN A 289 19.90 -5.94 -0.79
CA GLN A 289 21.16 -6.47 -1.32
C GLN A 289 22.35 -6.23 -0.38
N THR A 290 22.33 -5.16 0.40
CA THR A 290 23.42 -4.82 1.33
C THR A 290 23.23 -5.51 2.68
N LEU A 291 22.01 -5.47 3.21
CA LEU A 291 21.69 -5.92 4.57
C LEU A 291 21.60 -7.44 4.68
N ILE A 292 21.06 -8.14 3.68
CA ILE A 292 20.93 -9.59 3.76
C ILE A 292 22.33 -10.27 3.87
N PRO A 293 23.33 -9.98 3.02
CA PRO A 293 24.67 -10.52 3.22
C PRO A 293 25.32 -10.09 4.54
N ALA A 294 25.06 -8.86 5.00
CA ALA A 294 25.61 -8.36 6.26
C ALA A 294 25.06 -9.13 7.47
N PHE A 295 23.75 -9.38 7.52
CA PHE A 295 23.16 -10.22 8.55
C PHE A 295 23.63 -11.67 8.46
N ASP A 296 23.82 -12.21 7.26
CA ASP A 296 24.32 -13.57 7.09
C ASP A 296 25.74 -13.74 7.63
N LYS A 297 26.61 -12.72 7.50
CA LYS A 297 27.94 -12.71 8.12
C LYS A 297 27.92 -12.51 9.64
N LEU A 298 26.86 -11.93 10.19
CA LEU A 298 26.76 -11.64 11.62
C LEU A 298 26.14 -12.81 12.41
N LEU A 299 25.34 -13.62 11.74
CA LEU A 299 24.64 -14.76 12.32
C LEU A 299 25.40 -16.10 12.18
N ASN A 300 26.46 -16.11 11.36
CA ASN A 300 27.36 -17.25 11.15
C ASN A 300 28.77 -16.88 11.66
#